data_AF-A0A0N0IRK2-F1
#
_entry.id   AF-A0A0N0IRK2-F1
#
_cell.length_a   1.000
_cell.length_b   1.000
_cell.length_c   1.000
_cell.angle_alpha   90.00
_cell.angle_beta   90.00
_cell.angle_gamma   90.00
#
_symmetry.space_group_name_H-M   'P 1'
#
loop_
_entity.id
_entity.type
_entity.pdbx_description
1 polymer ?
#
loop_
_entity_poly.entity_id
_entity_poly.type
_entity_poly.pdbx_seq_one_letter_code
_entity_poly.pdbx_strand_id
1 'polypeptide(L)'
;MANPGLIPLAQAEGQGEVLLLRQAQELGFPVGGTWVVGLWEEFARLNNLAERIAWLFQGVFGVRIDEERLLLAAEEAKRAVRESYLLPERAEAFLETLEGKGPFLVRRAGEGTYHLARNPQEALFAVKRLWAEAFRVEAILERYPALFPSALTVLVQEVTTFPPLEGGLLEDPFLSLDLSQALGQRVVAYTWEGTLLRIESVHGG
;
A
#
# COMPACT_ATOMS: atom_id res chain seq x y z
N MET A 1 1.47 -20.71 -13.43
CA MET A 1 0.40 -20.52 -12.43
C MET A 1 0.04 -19.06 -12.44
N ALA A 2 -1.25 -18.71 -12.49
CA ALA A 2 -1.68 -17.33 -12.47
C ALA A 2 -1.28 -16.72 -11.12
N ASN A 3 -0.59 -15.57 -11.13
CA ASN A 3 -0.19 -14.87 -9.90
C ASN A 3 -1.46 -14.54 -9.09
N PRO A 4 -1.62 -15.02 -7.84
CA PRO A 4 -2.85 -14.88 -7.05
C PRO A 4 -3.15 -13.43 -6.63
N GLY A 5 -2.30 -12.47 -7.01
CA GLY A 5 -2.47 -11.06 -6.68
C GLY A 5 -1.91 -10.67 -5.31
N LEU A 6 -1.63 -11.65 -4.47
CA LEU A 6 -0.87 -11.51 -3.23
C LEU A 6 0.44 -12.28 -3.35
N ILE A 7 1.55 -11.55 -3.23
CA ILE A 7 2.90 -12.11 -3.34
C ILE A 7 3.49 -12.12 -1.92
N PRO A 8 3.83 -13.28 -1.35
CA PRO A 8 4.52 -13.33 -0.06
C PRO A 8 5.80 -12.48 -0.11
N LEU A 9 6.10 -11.75 0.97
CA LEU A 9 7.24 -10.83 1.03
C LEU A 9 8.56 -11.45 0.56
N ALA A 10 8.84 -12.69 0.95
CA ALA A 10 10.03 -13.45 0.55
C ALA A 10 10.17 -13.63 -0.98
N GLN A 11 9.08 -13.55 -1.73
CA GLN A 11 9.04 -13.68 -3.19
C GLN A 11 8.75 -12.34 -3.89
N ALA A 12 8.48 -11.28 -3.13
CA ALA A 12 8.13 -9.99 -3.67
C ALA A 12 9.37 -9.29 -4.23
N GLU A 13 9.27 -8.87 -5.49
CA GLU A 13 10.16 -7.87 -6.05
C GLU A 13 9.67 -6.48 -5.64
N GLY A 14 10.60 -5.58 -5.32
CA GLY A 14 10.24 -4.24 -4.86
C GLY A 14 11.45 -3.37 -4.55
N GLN A 15 11.17 -2.11 -4.29
CA GLN A 15 12.13 -1.09 -3.85
C GLN A 15 11.65 -0.47 -2.53
N GLY A 16 12.46 0.42 -1.96
CA GLY A 16 12.15 1.12 -0.71
C GLY A 16 11.85 0.14 0.42
N GLU A 17 10.75 0.38 1.13
CA GLU A 17 10.33 -0.42 2.27
C GLU A 17 10.20 -1.93 1.98
N VAL A 18 9.66 -2.33 0.82
CA VAL A 18 9.46 -3.77 0.51
C VAL A 18 10.79 -4.51 0.45
N LEU A 19 11.80 -3.89 -0.17
CA LEU A 19 13.13 -4.45 -0.24
C LEU A 19 13.75 -4.59 1.16
N LEU A 20 13.62 -3.54 1.97
CA LEU A 20 14.15 -3.51 3.33
C LEU A 20 13.49 -4.56 4.24
N LEU A 21 12.17 -4.71 4.19
CA LEU A 21 11.45 -5.75 4.92
C LEU A 21 11.88 -7.16 4.47
N ARG A 22 12.03 -7.38 3.16
CA ARG A 22 12.49 -8.66 2.63
C ARG A 22 13.90 -8.99 3.08
N GLN A 23 14.83 -8.03 3.01
CA GLN A 23 16.20 -8.20 3.51
C GLN A 23 16.23 -8.47 5.02
N ALA A 24 15.41 -7.76 5.81
CA ALA A 24 15.28 -8.03 7.23
C ALA A 24 14.79 -9.47 7.49
N GLN A 25 13.82 -9.94 6.72
CA GLN A 25 13.33 -11.32 6.80
C GLN A 25 14.42 -12.34 6.45
N GLU A 26 15.18 -12.10 5.38
CA GLU A 26 16.31 -12.94 4.95
C GLU A 26 17.44 -13.00 6.01
N LEU A 27 17.65 -11.91 6.75
CA LEU A 27 18.61 -11.82 7.85
C LEU A 27 18.10 -12.43 9.17
N GLY A 28 16.87 -12.95 9.20
CA GLY A 28 16.30 -13.63 10.35
C GLY A 28 15.65 -12.72 11.39
N PHE A 29 15.38 -11.45 11.06
CA PHE A 29 14.60 -10.57 11.93
C PHE A 29 13.13 -10.99 11.97
N PRO A 30 12.40 -10.70 13.07
CA PRO A 30 11.03 -11.15 13.27
C PRO A 30 10.03 -10.33 12.43
N VAL A 31 10.03 -10.51 11.12
CA VAL A 31 9.11 -9.82 10.21
C VAL A 31 7.74 -10.48 10.22
N GLY A 32 6.68 -9.68 10.36
CA GLY A 32 5.30 -10.17 10.38
C GLY A 32 4.89 -10.77 9.04
N GLY A 33 3.91 -11.67 9.06
CA GLY A 33 3.36 -12.28 7.85
C GLY A 33 2.91 -11.20 6.88
N THR A 34 3.66 -10.98 5.80
CA THR A 34 3.48 -9.84 4.90
C THR A 34 3.29 -10.32 3.47
N TRP A 35 2.29 -9.77 2.80
CA TRP A 35 2.01 -9.96 1.38
C TRP A 35 1.97 -8.62 0.65
N VAL A 36 2.61 -8.57 -0.51
CA VAL A 36 2.55 -7.43 -1.43
C VAL A 36 1.42 -7.64 -2.42
N VAL A 37 0.57 -6.63 -2.57
CA VAL A 37 -0.55 -6.65 -3.51
C VAL A 37 -0.06 -6.35 -4.92
N GLY A 38 -0.03 -7.36 -5.78
CA GLY A 38 0.37 -7.29 -7.19
C GLY A 38 -0.78 -7.06 -8.18
N LEU A 39 -1.91 -6.51 -7.73
CA LEU A 39 -3.15 -6.40 -8.54
C LEU A 39 -3.34 -5.04 -9.23
N TRP A 40 -2.64 -3.99 -8.81
CA TRP A 40 -2.91 -2.62 -9.25
C TRP A 40 -2.85 -2.44 -10.77
N GLU A 41 -1.80 -2.94 -11.42
CA GLU A 41 -1.58 -2.75 -12.86
C GLU A 41 -2.68 -3.44 -13.69
N GLU A 42 -2.98 -4.70 -13.39
CA GLU A 42 -4.04 -5.45 -14.07
C GLU A 42 -5.40 -4.78 -13.86
N PHE A 43 -5.71 -4.41 -12.62
CA PHE A 43 -6.95 -3.70 -12.26
C PHE A 43 -7.09 -2.38 -13.02
N ALA A 44 -6.04 -1.56 -13.04
CA ALA A 44 -6.03 -0.27 -13.73
C ALA A 44 -6.22 -0.41 -15.23
N ARG A 45 -5.53 -1.38 -15.84
CA ARG A 45 -5.58 -1.65 -17.28
C ARG A 45 -6.96 -2.15 -17.72
N LEU A 46 -7.53 -3.13 -17.01
CA LEU A 46 -8.83 -3.72 -17.36
C LEU A 46 -9.98 -2.71 -17.29
N ASN A 47 -9.89 -1.72 -16.41
CA ASN A 47 -10.92 -0.70 -16.22
C ASN A 47 -10.64 0.61 -16.98
N ASN A 48 -9.59 0.63 -17.82
CA ASN A 48 -9.10 1.80 -18.55
C ASN A 48 -8.93 3.04 -17.66
N LEU A 49 -8.42 2.85 -16.44
CA LEU A 49 -8.42 3.91 -15.42
C LEU A 49 -7.50 5.07 -15.79
N ALA A 50 -6.32 4.80 -16.34
CA ALA A 50 -5.35 5.85 -16.67
C ALA A 50 -5.95 6.87 -17.64
N GLU A 51 -6.58 6.39 -18.73
CA GLU A 51 -7.22 7.26 -19.70
C GLU A 51 -8.44 7.96 -19.11
N ARG A 52 -9.36 7.22 -18.48
CA ARG A 52 -10.59 7.78 -17.88
C ARG A 52 -10.28 8.88 -16.87
N ILE A 53 -9.27 8.68 -16.03
CA ILE A 53 -8.86 9.66 -15.03
C ILE A 53 -8.18 10.86 -15.71
N ALA A 54 -7.32 10.67 -16.71
CA ALA A 54 -6.75 11.80 -17.44
C ALA A 54 -7.82 12.72 -18.05
N TRP A 55 -8.92 12.16 -18.57
CA TRP A 55 -10.06 12.93 -19.08
C TRP A 55 -10.73 13.79 -18.00
N LEU A 56 -10.86 13.31 -16.77
CA LEU A 56 -11.47 14.06 -15.66
C LEU A 56 -10.70 15.33 -15.31
N PHE A 57 -9.38 15.33 -15.49
CA PHE A 57 -8.51 16.46 -15.13
C PHE A 57 -8.26 17.44 -16.28
N GLN A 58 -8.92 17.26 -17.43
CA GLN A 58 -8.78 18.18 -18.55
C GLN A 58 -9.26 19.58 -18.17
N GLY A 59 -8.39 20.57 -18.38
CA GLY A 59 -8.68 21.97 -18.05
C GLY A 59 -8.71 22.29 -16.56
N VAL A 60 -8.22 21.39 -15.69
CA VAL A 60 -7.95 21.68 -14.27
C VAL A 60 -6.64 22.44 -14.11
N PHE A 61 -5.60 21.98 -14.81
CA PHE A 61 -4.26 22.54 -14.75
C PHE A 61 -4.02 23.43 -15.96
N GLY A 62 -4.06 24.75 -15.75
CA GLY A 62 -3.73 25.78 -16.74
C GLY A 62 -2.76 26.82 -16.18
N VAL A 63 -2.90 28.09 -16.58
CA VAL A 63 -2.09 29.21 -16.02
C VAL A 63 -2.29 29.36 -14.50
N ARG A 64 -3.48 29.01 -14.02
CA ARG A 64 -3.81 28.82 -12.61
C ARG A 64 -4.57 27.52 -12.46
N ILE A 65 -4.50 26.91 -11.27
CA ILE A 65 -5.27 25.72 -10.93
C ILE A 65 -6.73 26.17 -10.70
N ASP A 66 -7.66 25.47 -11.35
CA ASP A 66 -9.09 25.59 -11.03
C ASP A 66 -9.41 24.66 -9.84
N GLU A 67 -9.46 25.24 -8.63
CA GLU A 67 -9.63 24.50 -7.38
C GLU A 67 -10.97 23.75 -7.31
N GLU A 68 -12.05 24.34 -7.84
CA GLU A 68 -13.37 23.69 -7.86
C GLU A 68 -13.36 22.47 -8.79
N ARG A 69 -12.79 22.61 -9.99
CA ARG A 69 -12.65 21.48 -10.92
C ARG A 69 -11.68 20.42 -10.39
N LEU A 70 -10.62 20.83 -9.69
CA LEU A 70 -9.69 19.90 -9.05
C LEU A 70 -10.40 19.02 -8.02
N LEU A 71 -11.19 19.64 -7.12
CA LEU A 71 -11.95 18.92 -6.12
C LEU A 71 -12.94 17.94 -6.76
N LEU A 72 -13.68 18.40 -7.78
CA LEU A 72 -14.64 17.55 -8.49
C LEU A 72 -13.94 16.38 -9.22
N ALA A 73 -12.87 16.65 -9.95
CA ALA A 73 -12.11 15.63 -10.68
C ALA A 73 -11.50 14.57 -9.73
N ALA A 74 -11.01 15.00 -8.56
CA ALA A 74 -10.50 14.10 -7.52
C ALA A 74 -11.60 13.19 -6.95
N GLU A 75 -12.80 13.71 -6.67
CA GLU A 75 -13.94 12.90 -6.23
C GLU A 75 -14.38 11.88 -7.30
N GLU A 76 -14.48 12.30 -8.55
CA GLU A 76 -14.86 11.41 -9.64
C GLU A 76 -13.77 10.36 -9.93
N ALA A 77 -12.48 10.70 -9.77
CA ALA A 77 -11.39 9.73 -9.87
C ALA A 77 -11.47 8.67 -8.77
N LYS A 78 -11.72 9.09 -7.52
CA LYS A 78 -11.96 8.18 -6.39
C LYS A 78 -13.16 7.27 -6.66
N ARG A 79 -14.26 7.82 -7.16
CA ARG A 79 -15.45 7.05 -7.53
C ARG A 79 -15.12 6.03 -8.62
N ALA A 80 -14.44 6.44 -9.69
CA ALA A 80 -14.04 5.57 -10.79
C ALA A 80 -13.23 4.37 -10.31
N VAL A 81 -12.30 4.55 -9.37
CA VAL A 81 -11.54 3.44 -8.76
C VAL A 81 -12.44 2.54 -7.91
N ARG A 82 -13.32 3.10 -7.07
CA ARG A 82 -14.19 2.30 -6.19
C ARG A 82 -15.18 1.45 -6.96
N GLU A 83 -15.76 1.99 -8.02
CA GLU A 83 -16.78 1.34 -8.86
C GLU A 83 -16.19 0.40 -9.90
N SER A 84 -14.89 0.52 -10.18
CA SER A 84 -14.19 -0.37 -11.10
C SER A 84 -14.13 -1.79 -10.57
N TYR A 85 -14.21 -2.72 -11.51
CA TYR A 85 -14.35 -4.14 -11.24
C TYR A 85 -12.99 -4.80 -11.02
N LEU A 86 -12.91 -5.68 -10.02
CA LEU A 86 -11.82 -6.62 -9.88
C LEU A 86 -12.32 -7.97 -10.41
N LEU A 87 -11.52 -8.64 -11.23
CA LEU A 87 -11.85 -9.98 -11.74
C LEU A 87 -12.18 -10.93 -10.58
N PRO A 88 -13.26 -11.73 -10.65
CA PRO A 88 -13.67 -12.62 -9.58
C PRO A 88 -12.57 -13.59 -9.20
N GLU A 89 -11.87 -14.13 -10.20
CA GLU A 89 -10.80 -15.10 -9.99
C GLU A 89 -9.63 -14.48 -9.20
N ARG A 90 -9.41 -13.17 -9.32
CA ARG A 90 -8.40 -12.44 -8.54
C ARG A 90 -8.88 -12.14 -7.13
N ALA A 91 -10.15 -11.80 -6.98
CA ALA A 91 -10.74 -11.62 -5.66
C ALA A 91 -10.74 -12.95 -4.88
N GLU A 92 -11.14 -14.05 -5.50
CA GLU A 92 -11.15 -15.39 -4.93
C GLU A 92 -9.74 -15.83 -4.55
N ALA A 93 -8.76 -15.73 -5.45
CA ALA A 93 -7.37 -16.08 -5.15
C ALA A 93 -6.77 -15.24 -4.00
N PHE A 94 -7.14 -13.95 -3.90
CA PHE A 94 -6.77 -13.10 -2.77
C PHE A 94 -7.33 -13.64 -1.46
N LEU A 95 -8.62 -13.99 -1.43
CA LEU A 95 -9.29 -14.51 -0.24
C LEU A 95 -8.74 -15.86 0.18
N GLU A 96 -8.54 -16.78 -0.76
CA GLU A 96 -7.95 -18.11 -0.53
C GLU A 96 -6.53 -18.00 0.04
N THR A 97 -5.72 -17.07 -0.48
CA THR A 97 -4.34 -16.86 0.02
C THR A 97 -4.30 -16.47 1.50
N LEU A 98 -5.32 -15.77 1.97
CA LEU A 98 -5.44 -15.28 3.35
C LEU A 98 -6.37 -16.14 4.21
N GLU A 99 -6.87 -17.26 3.69
CA GLU A 99 -7.80 -18.12 4.42
C GLU A 99 -7.17 -18.65 5.72
N GLY A 100 -7.93 -18.58 6.81
CA GLY A 100 -7.49 -19.00 8.14
C GLY A 100 -6.46 -18.08 8.82
N LYS A 101 -6.11 -16.95 8.20
CA LYS A 101 -5.16 -15.96 8.73
C LYS A 101 -5.85 -14.68 9.19
N GLY A 102 -5.11 -13.87 9.93
CA GLY A 102 -5.53 -12.55 10.38
C GLY A 102 -5.71 -12.46 11.90
N PRO A 103 -6.00 -11.25 12.44
CA PRO A 103 -6.34 -10.00 11.75
C PRO A 103 -5.21 -9.36 10.91
N PHE A 104 -5.55 -8.36 10.09
CA PHE A 104 -4.62 -7.71 9.15
C PHE A 104 -4.55 -6.19 9.31
N LEU A 105 -3.35 -5.65 9.07
CA LEU A 105 -3.10 -4.28 8.70
C LEU A 105 -2.96 -4.18 7.19
N VAL A 106 -3.61 -3.18 6.59
CA VAL A 106 -3.55 -2.94 5.14
C VAL A 106 -3.09 -1.50 4.92
N ARG A 107 -1.96 -1.32 4.25
CA ARG A 107 -1.33 0.01 4.08
C ARG A 107 -0.55 0.14 2.80
N ARG A 108 -0.28 1.38 2.37
CA ARG A 108 0.72 1.63 1.32
C ARG A 108 2.13 1.48 1.90
N ALA A 109 3.04 0.92 1.11
CA ALA A 109 4.45 0.91 1.47
C ALA A 109 4.98 2.36 1.57
N GLY A 110 5.88 2.62 2.53
CA GLY A 110 6.39 3.94 2.90
C GLY A 110 5.49 4.69 3.89
N GLU A 111 4.20 4.38 3.95
CA GLU A 111 3.24 5.13 4.77
C GLU A 111 3.02 4.50 6.14
N GLY A 112 2.92 5.36 7.17
CA GLY A 112 2.61 4.97 8.54
C GLY A 112 1.12 4.77 8.80
N THR A 113 0.24 5.24 7.91
CA THR A 113 -1.21 5.06 8.03
C THR A 113 -1.65 3.69 7.51
N TYR A 114 -2.60 3.08 8.20
CA TYR A 114 -3.10 1.74 7.86
C TYR A 114 -4.62 1.65 8.07
N HIS A 115 -5.22 0.70 7.37
CA HIS A 115 -6.59 0.24 7.58
C HIS A 115 -6.57 -1.09 8.34
N LEU A 116 -7.47 -1.24 9.31
CA LEU A 116 -7.68 -2.50 10.01
C LEU A 116 -8.62 -3.39 9.22
N ALA A 117 -8.31 -4.68 9.15
CA ALA A 117 -9.17 -5.70 8.55
C ALA A 117 -9.22 -6.94 9.43
N ARG A 118 -10.41 -7.36 9.86
CA ARG A 118 -10.63 -8.52 10.74
C ARG A 118 -10.55 -9.85 10.01
N ASN A 119 -10.73 -9.82 8.70
CA ASN A 119 -10.84 -11.00 7.86
C ASN A 119 -10.36 -10.66 6.43
N PRO A 120 -10.12 -11.68 5.59
CA PRO A 120 -9.65 -11.48 4.21
C PRO A 120 -10.54 -10.57 3.36
N GLN A 121 -11.86 -10.61 3.57
CA GLN A 121 -12.81 -9.78 2.82
C GLN A 121 -12.65 -8.28 3.15
N GLU A 122 -12.53 -7.95 4.44
CA GLU A 122 -12.24 -6.58 4.87
C GLU A 122 -10.88 -6.10 4.35
N ALA A 123 -9.89 -7.00 4.26
CA ALA A 123 -8.58 -6.68 3.72
C ALA A 123 -8.67 -6.31 2.23
N LEU A 124 -9.42 -7.09 1.44
CA LEU A 124 -9.67 -6.79 0.02
C LEU A 124 -10.37 -5.43 -0.16
N PHE A 125 -11.36 -5.11 0.69
CA PHE A 125 -12.01 -3.80 0.65
C PHE A 125 -11.08 -2.66 1.08
N ALA A 126 -10.19 -2.89 2.04
CA ALA A 126 -9.17 -1.92 2.43
C ALA A 126 -8.18 -1.64 1.29
N VAL A 127 -7.77 -2.65 0.52
CA VAL A 127 -6.94 -2.46 -0.69
C VAL A 127 -7.62 -1.51 -1.68
N LYS A 128 -8.90 -1.74 -2.02
CA LYS A 128 -9.63 -0.83 -2.93
C LYS A 128 -9.75 0.59 -2.38
N ARG A 129 -9.92 0.74 -1.05
CA ARG A 129 -9.95 2.05 -0.40
C ARG A 129 -8.61 2.77 -0.56
N LEU A 130 -7.49 2.11 -0.27
CA LEU A 130 -6.14 2.68 -0.44
C LEU A 130 -5.87 3.09 -1.89
N TRP A 131 -6.29 2.29 -2.87
CA TRP A 131 -6.16 2.67 -4.27
C TRP A 131 -6.94 3.94 -4.62
N ALA A 132 -8.14 4.10 -4.07
CA ALA A 132 -8.90 5.34 -4.25
C ALA A 132 -8.22 6.52 -3.53
N GLU A 133 -7.62 6.31 -2.36
CA GLU A 133 -6.93 7.36 -1.59
C GLU A 133 -5.74 7.99 -2.34
N ALA A 134 -5.14 7.29 -3.29
CA ALA A 134 -4.14 7.88 -4.17
C ALA A 134 -4.69 9.05 -5.02
N PHE A 135 -6.01 9.18 -5.16
CA PHE A 135 -6.68 10.26 -5.90
C PHE A 135 -7.29 11.34 -4.98
N ARG A 136 -6.86 11.43 -3.71
CA ARG A 136 -7.10 12.63 -2.90
C ARG A 136 -6.35 13.82 -3.52
N VAL A 137 -6.86 15.03 -3.30
CA VAL A 137 -6.31 16.27 -3.88
C VAL A 137 -4.84 16.44 -3.51
N GLU A 138 -4.50 16.26 -2.24
CA GLU A 138 -3.14 16.42 -1.71
C GLU A 138 -2.18 15.46 -2.43
N ALA A 139 -2.57 14.20 -2.53
CA ALA A 139 -1.77 13.17 -3.18
C ALA A 139 -1.59 13.43 -4.69
N ILE A 140 -2.58 14.02 -5.36
CA ILE A 140 -2.48 14.40 -6.78
C ILE A 140 -1.52 15.59 -6.94
N LEU A 141 -1.63 16.59 -6.09
CA LEU A 141 -0.76 17.77 -6.12
C LEU A 141 0.70 17.41 -5.84
N GLU A 142 0.96 16.50 -4.89
CA GLU A 142 2.31 15.99 -4.59
C GLU A 142 2.97 15.31 -5.78
N ARG A 143 2.19 14.62 -6.62
CA ARG A 143 2.69 13.87 -7.78
C ARG A 143 2.64 14.65 -9.09
N TYR A 144 2.01 15.83 -9.12
CA TYR A 144 1.85 16.60 -10.34
C TYR A 144 3.22 16.84 -11.01
N PRO A 145 3.37 16.61 -12.34
CA PRO A 145 2.32 16.46 -13.35
C PRO A 145 1.74 15.04 -13.55
N ALA A 146 2.17 14.04 -12.79
CA ALA A 146 1.68 12.67 -12.91
C ALA A 146 0.35 12.47 -12.18
N LEU A 147 -0.76 12.64 -12.92
CA LEU A 147 -2.13 12.51 -12.38
C LEU A 147 -2.48 11.07 -11.98
N PHE A 148 -1.91 10.10 -12.69
CA PHE A 148 -2.08 8.68 -12.40
C PHE A 148 -0.82 8.13 -11.73
N PRO A 149 -0.93 7.38 -10.62
CA PRO A 149 0.24 6.84 -9.93
C PRO A 149 0.90 5.74 -10.78
N SER A 150 2.24 5.81 -10.91
CA SER A 150 3.03 4.81 -11.62
C SER A 150 3.01 3.44 -10.96
N ALA A 151 2.94 3.41 -9.62
CA ALA A 151 2.77 2.21 -8.82
C ALA A 151 1.99 2.53 -7.53
N LEU A 152 1.19 1.56 -7.07
CA LEU A 152 0.54 1.59 -5.76
C LEU A 152 0.86 0.30 -5.00
N THR A 153 2.03 0.27 -4.38
CA THR A 153 2.46 -0.88 -3.58
C THR A 153 1.69 -0.89 -2.27
N VAL A 154 0.76 -1.84 -2.15
CA VAL A 154 -0.01 -2.07 -0.92
C VAL A 154 0.51 -3.33 -0.24
N LEU A 155 0.63 -3.27 1.08
CA LEU A 155 1.01 -4.35 1.96
C LEU A 155 -0.21 -4.81 2.76
N VAL A 156 -0.42 -6.12 2.81
CA VAL A 156 -1.32 -6.80 3.74
C VAL A 156 -0.45 -7.51 4.74
N GLN A 157 -0.59 -7.17 6.02
CA GLN A 157 0.27 -7.68 7.08
C GLN A 157 -0.57 -8.31 8.17
N GLU A 158 -0.34 -9.59 8.44
CA GLU A 158 -0.97 -10.31 9.52
C GLU A 158 -0.43 -9.83 10.86
N VAL A 159 -1.35 -9.63 11.79
CA VAL A 159 -1.08 -9.26 13.18
C VAL A 159 -1.93 -10.14 14.09
N THR A 160 -1.44 -10.38 15.30
CA THR A 160 -2.11 -11.14 16.36
C THR A 160 -3.23 -10.33 17.01
N THR A 161 -3.00 -9.03 17.20
CA THR A 161 -3.95 -8.06 17.74
C THR A 161 -3.88 -6.76 16.94
N PHE A 162 -4.93 -5.94 17.00
CA PHE A 162 -4.89 -4.65 16.34
C PHE A 162 -4.08 -3.63 17.16
N PRO A 163 -3.11 -2.93 16.55
CA PRO A 163 -2.51 -1.75 17.15
C PRO A 163 -3.57 -0.66 17.35
N PRO A 164 -3.38 0.22 18.35
CA PRO A 164 -4.29 1.33 18.59
C PRO A 164 -4.34 2.26 17.36
N LEU A 165 -5.51 2.84 17.08
CA LEU A 165 -5.67 3.80 15.99
C LEU A 165 -4.88 5.10 16.24
N GLU A 166 -4.73 5.48 17.51
CA GLU A 166 -3.88 6.59 17.95
C GLU A 166 -2.56 6.03 18.48
N GLY A 167 -1.43 6.58 18.02
CA GLY A 167 -0.08 6.15 18.43
C GLY A 167 0.58 5.15 17.49
N GLY A 168 -0.19 4.45 16.64
CA GLY A 168 0.34 3.70 15.50
C GLY A 168 1.24 2.51 15.85
N LEU A 169 2.01 2.06 14.86
CA LEU A 169 3.16 1.20 15.08
C LEU A 169 4.24 2.00 15.83
N LEU A 170 4.86 1.39 16.84
CA LEU A 170 5.83 2.07 17.69
C LEU A 170 7.23 1.90 17.12
N GLU A 171 8.02 2.97 17.17
CA GLU A 171 9.45 2.88 16.88
C GLU A 171 10.12 1.96 17.91
N ASP A 172 10.95 1.05 17.41
CA ASP A 172 11.81 0.20 18.22
C ASP A 172 13.27 0.65 18.04
N PRO A 173 13.84 1.43 18.98
CA PRO A 173 15.20 1.95 18.84
C PRO A 173 16.27 0.86 18.80
N PHE A 174 16.05 -0.26 19.50
CA PHE A 174 17.02 -1.36 19.55
C PHE A 174 17.01 -2.11 18.22
N LEU A 175 15.82 -2.48 17.74
CA LEU A 175 15.68 -3.13 16.45
C LEU A 175 16.14 -2.22 15.30
N SER A 176 15.90 -0.91 15.40
CA SER A 176 16.39 0.08 14.43
C SER A 176 17.92 0.09 14.35
N LEU A 177 18.62 0.01 15.50
CA LEU A 177 20.07 -0.05 15.54
C LEU A 177 20.60 -1.35 14.93
N ASP A 178 20.02 -2.49 15.30
CA ASP A 178 20.43 -3.80 14.81
C ASP A 178 20.21 -3.94 13.30
N LEU A 179 19.05 -3.52 12.80
CA LEU A 179 18.75 -3.49 11.38
C LEU A 179 19.67 -2.51 10.64
N SER A 180 19.96 -1.34 11.23
CA SER A 180 20.85 -0.38 10.59
C SER A 180 22.27 -0.94 10.39
N GLN A 181 22.76 -1.69 11.38
CA GLN A 181 24.06 -2.36 11.30
C GLN A 181 24.02 -3.49 10.26
N ALA A 182 22.99 -4.34 10.30
CA ALA A 182 22.88 -5.51 9.43
C ALA A 182 22.65 -5.13 7.95
N LEU A 183 21.86 -4.08 7.69
CA LEU A 183 21.57 -3.57 6.34
C LEU A 183 22.65 -2.61 5.81
N GLY A 184 23.60 -2.19 6.66
CA GLY A 184 24.65 -1.24 6.29
C GLY A 184 24.14 0.17 5.96
N GLN A 185 22.92 0.53 6.35
CA GLN A 185 22.30 1.83 6.12
C GLN A 185 21.40 2.20 7.29
N ARG A 186 21.21 3.49 7.57
CA ARG A 186 20.35 3.93 8.67
C ARG A 186 18.88 3.71 8.35
N VAL A 187 18.20 2.99 9.23
CA VAL A 187 16.76 2.70 9.14
C VAL A 187 16.08 2.90 10.49
N VAL A 188 14.77 3.17 10.44
CA VAL A 188 13.89 3.20 11.60
C VAL A 188 12.91 2.04 11.50
N ALA A 189 12.87 1.23 12.53
CA ALA A 189 12.05 0.03 12.64
C ALA A 189 10.78 0.34 13.45
N TYR A 190 9.63 -0.05 12.90
CA TYR A 190 8.33 0.10 13.53
C TYR A 190 7.72 -1.27 13.78
N THR A 191 7.43 -1.55 15.04
CA THR A 191 7.01 -2.88 15.49
C THR A 191 5.63 -2.87 16.15
N TRP A 192 5.03 -4.05 16.20
CA TRP A 192 3.87 -4.35 17.03
C TRP A 192 4.06 -5.73 17.66
N GLU A 193 3.89 -5.82 18.98
CA GLU A 193 4.11 -7.06 19.75
C GLU A 193 5.44 -7.77 19.41
N GLY A 194 6.52 -6.99 19.24
CA GLY A 194 7.87 -7.51 18.93
C GLY A 194 8.07 -7.97 17.48
N THR A 195 7.08 -7.77 16.61
CA THR A 195 7.14 -8.12 15.19
C THR A 195 7.39 -6.87 14.35
N LEU A 196 8.36 -6.94 13.43
CA LEU A 196 8.65 -5.87 12.47
C LEU A 196 7.55 -5.81 11.41
N LEU A 197 6.91 -4.64 11.32
CA LEU A 197 5.83 -4.40 10.35
C LEU A 197 6.15 -3.26 9.40
N ARG A 198 6.90 -2.25 9.81
CA ARG A 198 7.32 -1.16 8.92
C ARG A 198 8.78 -0.82 9.13
N ILE A 199 9.45 -0.47 8.04
CA ILE A 199 10.85 -0.02 8.07
C ILE A 199 11.01 1.17 7.14
N GLU A 200 11.63 2.22 7.65
CA GLU A 200 11.82 3.48 6.93
C GLU A 200 13.32 3.76 6.80
N SER A 201 13.78 4.07 5.58
CA SER A 201 15.14 4.57 5.38
C SER A 201 15.20 6.05 5.73
N VAL A 202 16.21 6.45 6.50
CA VAL A 202 16.44 7.86 6.87
C VAL A 202 16.75 8.74 5.63
N HIS A 203 16.93 8.13 4.46
CA HIS A 203 17.18 8.84 3.21
C HIS A 203 15.95 9.01 2.31
N GLY A 204 14.76 8.55 2.75
CA GLY A 204 13.50 8.72 2.03
C GLY A 204 13.50 7.96 0.70
N GLY A 205 12.89 6.77 0.67
CA GLY A 205 12.76 5.96 -0.54
C GLY A 205 11.41 5.28 -0.62
#